data_AF-A0A0A3IA24-F1
#
_entry.id   AF-A0A0A3IA24-F1
#
_cell.length_a   1.000
_cell.length_b   1.000
_cell.length_c   1.000
_cell.angle_alpha   90.00
_cell.angle_beta   90.00
_cell.angle_gamma   90.00
#
_symmetry.space_group_name_H-M   'P 1'
#
loop_
_entity.id
_entity.type
_entity.pdbx_description
1 polymer ?
#
loop_
_entity_poly.entity_id
_entity_poly.type
_entity_poly.pdbx_seq_one_letter_code
_entity_poly.pdbx_strand_id
1 'polypeptide(L)'
;MVYAGRNRNVNMILQHYAVMWGLMLFGVLFGTWLPSSVVTPISLICLALIVVTCFVKHIRLPDIILYLVPFLTGIMLLWLYLFFIDILGEDLLFTVFVSTVIIFTLLAVAGMKIPGDITEMGSIIFAVVVVVIVFSFVFVFFPVENTFLLFLAAMLVLFFAVYTVFEFNMICYNYVRDDDVIYVTLYLFLSFFNLIANLLEVVRRN
;
A
#
# COMPACT_ATOMS: atom_id res chain seq x y z
N MET A 1 -6.13 10.54 -30.24
CA MET A 1 -5.79 9.70 -29.08
C MET A 1 -4.45 9.05 -29.37
N VAL A 2 -3.37 9.59 -28.79
CA VAL A 2 -2.02 9.05 -28.96
C VAL A 2 -1.93 7.85 -28.02
N TYR A 3 -1.72 6.65 -28.55
CA TYR A 3 -1.31 5.51 -27.74
C TYR A 3 0.03 5.87 -27.10
N ALA A 4 -0.01 6.25 -25.83
CA ALA A 4 1.19 6.47 -25.04
C ALA A 4 1.91 5.12 -24.96
N GLY A 5 3.07 5.03 -25.62
CA GLY A 5 3.94 3.87 -25.48
C GLY A 5 4.25 3.65 -23.99
N ARG A 6 4.33 2.37 -23.59
CA ARG A 6 4.64 1.95 -22.21
C ARG A 6 5.76 2.82 -21.64
N ASN A 7 5.50 3.46 -20.50
CA ASN A 7 6.44 4.39 -19.89
C ASN A 7 7.82 3.73 -19.74
N ARG A 8 8.87 4.40 -20.23
CA ARG A 8 10.25 3.90 -20.25
C ARG A 8 10.76 3.57 -18.85
N ASN A 9 10.28 4.29 -17.85
CA ASN A 9 10.79 4.24 -16.47
C ASN A 9 10.01 3.28 -15.58
N VAL A 10 8.99 2.58 -16.09
CA VAL A 10 8.17 1.63 -15.31
C VAL A 10 9.03 0.60 -14.60
N ASN A 11 10.05 0.05 -15.27
CA ASN A 11 10.93 -0.94 -14.65
C ASN A 11 11.73 -0.35 -13.47
N MET A 12 12.20 0.89 -13.60
CA MET A 12 12.91 1.57 -12.51
C MET A 12 11.96 1.86 -11.34
N ILE A 13 10.74 2.33 -11.62
CA ILE A 13 9.70 2.55 -10.59
C ILE A 13 9.41 1.25 -9.84
N LEU A 14 9.23 0.14 -10.55
CA LEU A 14 8.96 -1.17 -9.94
C LEU A 14 10.14 -1.69 -9.10
N GLN A 15 11.38 -1.47 -9.56
CA GLN A 15 12.59 -1.81 -8.80
C GLN A 15 12.66 -1.01 -7.50
N HIS A 16 12.48 0.31 -7.57
CA HIS A 16 12.46 1.15 -6.38
C HIS A 16 11.29 0.79 -5.46
N TYR A 17 10.13 0.45 -6.02
CA TYR A 17 8.96 0.03 -5.24
C TYR A 17 9.27 -1.24 -4.44
N ALA A 18 9.87 -2.25 -5.08
CA ALA A 18 10.31 -3.46 -4.39
C ALA A 18 11.36 -3.16 -3.29
N VAL A 19 12.28 -2.22 -3.53
CA VAL A 19 13.23 -1.76 -2.51
C VAL A 19 12.52 -1.09 -1.34
N MET A 20 11.52 -0.24 -1.58
CA MET A 20 10.74 0.40 -0.52
C MET A 20 9.96 -0.62 0.33
N TRP A 21 9.35 -1.63 -0.29
CA TRP A 21 8.75 -2.75 0.44
C TRP A 21 9.78 -3.55 1.25
N GLY A 22 10.96 -3.81 0.69
CA GLY A 22 12.07 -4.44 1.41
C GLY A 22 12.54 -3.62 2.61
N LEU A 23 12.63 -2.30 2.48
CA LEU A 23 12.96 -1.38 3.57
C LEU A 23 11.88 -1.36 4.64
N MET A 24 10.61 -1.42 4.26
CA MET A 24 9.51 -1.53 5.20
C MET A 24 9.59 -2.84 6.00
N LEU A 25 9.82 -3.98 5.35
CA LEU A 25 10.03 -5.26 6.04
C LEU A 25 11.23 -5.20 6.98
N PHE A 26 12.32 -4.58 6.55
CA PHE A 26 13.49 -4.36 7.39
C PHE A 26 13.16 -3.45 8.59
N GLY A 27 12.34 -2.42 8.40
CA GLY A 27 11.83 -1.56 9.47
C GLY A 27 10.97 -2.30 10.49
N VAL A 28 10.12 -3.23 10.06
CA VAL A 28 9.35 -4.10 10.96
C VAL A 28 10.30 -4.95 11.82
N LEU A 29 11.26 -5.62 11.19
CA LEU A 29 12.23 -6.48 11.90
C LEU A 29 13.08 -5.67 12.88
N PHE A 30 13.57 -4.50 12.46
CA PHE A 30 14.32 -3.59 13.33
C PHE A 30 13.46 -3.08 14.49
N GLY A 31 12.18 -2.83 14.25
CA GLY A 31 11.17 -2.48 15.25
C GLY A 31 11.09 -3.48 16.40
N THR A 32 11.27 -4.78 16.12
CA THR A 32 11.17 -5.82 17.17
C THR A 32 12.29 -5.77 18.20
N TRP A 33 13.42 -5.12 17.89
CA TRP A 33 14.54 -4.93 18.82
C TRP A 33 14.43 -3.64 19.64
N LEU A 34 13.46 -2.78 19.32
CA LEU A 34 13.25 -1.52 20.01
C LEU A 34 12.25 -1.70 21.17
N PRO A 35 12.47 -1.06 22.33
CA PRO A 35 11.49 -1.05 23.41
C PRO A 35 10.25 -0.26 23.00
N SER A 36 9.08 -0.66 23.50
CA SER A 36 7.79 -0.03 23.15
C SER A 36 7.75 1.48 23.42
N SER A 37 8.51 1.98 24.40
CA SER A 37 8.64 3.41 24.71
C SER A 37 9.30 4.24 23.61
N VAL A 38 10.08 3.60 22.73
CA VAL A 38 10.75 4.24 21.58
C VAL A 38 9.97 4.00 20.29
N VAL A 39 9.36 2.82 20.14
CA VAL A 39 8.54 2.48 18.97
C VAL A 39 7.34 3.43 18.84
N THR A 40 6.66 3.75 19.95
CA THR A 40 5.48 4.64 19.93
C THR A 40 5.77 6.05 19.42
N PRO A 41 6.77 6.82 19.93
CA PRO A 41 7.05 8.16 19.42
C PRO A 41 7.58 8.15 17.98
N ILE A 42 8.40 7.17 17.59
CA ILE A 42 8.89 7.05 16.21
C ILE A 42 7.72 6.84 15.24
N SER A 43 6.73 6.03 15.62
CA SER A 43 5.54 5.77 14.82
C SER A 43 4.68 7.01 14.64
N LEU A 44 4.54 7.84 15.69
CA LEU A 44 3.85 9.13 15.61
C LEU A 44 4.58 10.13 14.70
N ILE A 45 5.91 10.19 14.80
CA ILE A 45 6.73 11.01 13.89
C ILE A 45 6.57 10.53 12.45
N CYS A 46 6.53 9.21 12.22
CA CYS A 46 6.29 8.63 10.91
C CYS A 46 4.92 9.04 10.35
N LEU A 47 3.85 8.95 11.15
CA LEU A 47 2.53 9.43 10.75
C LEU A 47 2.55 10.90 10.32
N ALA A 48 3.19 11.77 11.11
CA ALA A 48 3.34 13.17 10.75
C ALA A 48 4.11 13.35 9.43
N LEU A 49 5.17 12.58 9.21
CA LEU A 49 5.96 12.61 7.98
C LEU A 49 5.17 12.16 6.75
N ILE A 50 4.38 11.09 6.86
CA ILE A 50 3.49 10.61 5.79
C ILE A 50 2.47 11.70 5.45
N VAL A 51 1.82 12.30 6.45
CA VAL A 51 0.87 13.39 6.25
C VAL A 51 1.54 14.54 5.52
N VAL A 52 2.71 14.99 5.97
CA VAL A 52 3.46 16.05 5.29
C VAL A 52 3.74 15.67 3.83
N THR A 53 4.20 14.45 3.57
CA THR A 53 4.53 13.98 2.22
C THR A 53 3.31 13.92 1.29
N CYS A 54 2.15 13.48 1.80
CA CYS A 54 0.91 13.40 1.02
C CYS A 54 0.33 14.79 0.69
N PHE A 55 0.41 15.75 1.62
CA PHE A 55 -0.16 17.08 1.43
C PHE A 55 0.77 18.06 0.72
N VAL A 56 2.09 17.87 0.84
CA VAL A 56 3.09 18.78 0.30
C VAL A 56 3.62 18.26 -1.04
N LYS A 57 2.74 18.24 -2.05
CA LYS A 57 3.03 17.74 -3.41
C LYS A 57 4.06 18.58 -4.20
N HIS A 58 4.42 19.77 -3.71
CA HIS A 58 5.25 20.74 -4.42
C HIS A 58 6.69 20.88 -3.90
N ILE A 59 7.04 20.23 -2.79
CA ILE A 59 8.40 20.31 -2.24
C ILE A 59 9.19 19.10 -2.74
N ARG A 60 10.33 19.37 -3.38
CA ARG A 60 11.31 18.33 -3.71
C ARG A 60 12.02 17.90 -2.44
N LEU A 61 11.59 16.76 -1.90
CA LEU A 61 12.30 16.10 -0.80
C LEU A 61 13.55 15.40 -1.33
N PRO A 62 14.66 15.39 -0.59
CA PRO A 62 15.83 14.61 -0.94
C PRO A 62 15.53 13.12 -0.89
N ASP A 63 16.16 12.35 -1.78
CA ASP A 63 15.95 10.90 -1.93
C ASP A 63 16.09 10.12 -0.62
N ILE A 64 17.02 10.55 0.25
CA ILE A 64 17.23 9.91 1.55
C ILE A 64 15.99 9.96 2.44
N ILE A 65 15.21 11.05 2.39
CA ILE A 65 13.96 11.17 3.14
C ILE A 65 12.90 10.28 2.50
N LEU A 66 12.87 10.21 1.17
CA LEU A 66 11.92 9.36 0.44
C LEU A 66 12.11 7.87 0.78
N TYR A 67 13.35 7.40 0.97
CA TYR A 67 13.63 6.02 1.42
C TYR A 67 13.49 5.81 2.93
N LEU A 68 13.60 6.88 3.72
CA LEU A 68 13.36 6.81 5.16
C LEU A 68 11.89 6.57 5.47
N VAL A 69 10.96 7.08 4.64
CA VAL A 69 9.51 6.93 4.87
C VAL A 69 9.09 5.46 4.88
N PRO A 70 9.44 4.61 3.89
CA PRO A 70 9.19 3.16 3.92
C PRO A 70 9.77 2.44 5.13
N PHE A 71 10.99 2.81 5.54
CA PHE A 71 11.61 2.20 6.72
C PHE A 71 10.85 2.52 8.01
N LEU A 72 10.51 3.80 8.22
CA LEU A 72 9.76 4.24 9.40
C LEU A 72 8.32 3.70 9.40
N THR A 73 7.70 3.54 8.23
CA THR A 73 6.37 2.91 8.11
C THR A 73 6.42 1.44 8.53
N GLY A 74 7.54 0.74 8.34
CA GLY A 74 7.74 -0.59 8.90
C GLY A 74 7.65 -0.61 10.44
N ILE A 75 8.33 0.32 11.11
CA ILE A 75 8.26 0.45 12.58
C ILE A 75 6.85 0.84 13.02
N MET A 76 6.21 1.76 12.30
CA MET A 76 4.82 2.17 12.54
C MET A 76 3.84 1.00 12.39
N LEU A 77 4.07 0.10 11.42
CA LEU A 77 3.24 -1.07 11.21
C LEU A 77 3.33 -2.04 12.39
N LEU A 78 4.52 -2.24 12.97
CA LEU A 78 4.68 -3.03 14.19
C LEU A 78 3.89 -2.41 15.36
N TRP A 79 3.96 -1.09 15.52
CA TRP A 79 3.18 -0.39 16.54
C TRP A 79 1.67 -0.59 16.36
N LEU A 80 1.16 -0.45 15.12
CA LEU A 80 -0.24 -0.72 14.79
C LEU A 80 -0.63 -2.16 15.11
N TYR A 81 0.21 -3.13 14.74
CA TYR A 81 -0.03 -4.54 15.03
C TYR A 81 -0.18 -4.78 16.54
N LEU A 82 0.75 -4.27 17.34
CA LEU A 82 0.71 -4.38 18.80
C LEU A 82 -0.49 -3.65 19.44
N PHE A 83 -0.95 -2.56 18.82
CA PHE A 83 -2.13 -1.84 19.30
C PHE A 83 -3.43 -2.61 19.03
N PHE A 84 -3.54 -3.25 17.87
CA PHE A 84 -4.76 -3.94 17.47
C PHE A 84 -4.88 -5.37 18.02
N ILE A 85 -3.78 -5.99 18.46
CA ILE A 85 -3.79 -7.40 18.93
C ILE A 85 -4.72 -7.60 20.12
N ASP A 86 -4.79 -6.63 21.02
CA ASP A 86 -5.67 -6.66 22.19
C ASP A 86 -7.16 -6.52 21.82
N ILE A 87 -7.47 -5.94 20.66
CA ILE A 87 -8.85 -5.65 20.21
C ILE A 87 -9.38 -6.75 19.30
N LEU A 88 -8.55 -7.21 18.36
CA LEU A 88 -8.96 -8.10 17.26
C LEU A 88 -8.56 -9.55 17.49
N GLY A 89 -7.62 -9.81 18.42
CA GLY A 89 -7.03 -11.12 18.63
C GLY A 89 -5.89 -11.41 17.63
N GLU A 90 -4.92 -12.20 18.10
CA GLU A 90 -3.71 -12.55 17.34
C GLU A 90 -4.04 -13.31 16.03
N ASP A 91 -4.93 -14.30 16.11
CA ASP A 91 -5.28 -15.16 14.98
C ASP A 91 -5.92 -14.37 13.82
N LEU A 92 -6.89 -13.51 14.12
CA LEU A 92 -7.57 -12.70 13.11
C LEU A 92 -6.60 -11.71 12.45
N LEU A 93 -5.78 -11.03 13.23
CA LEU A 93 -4.81 -10.06 12.71
C LEU A 93 -3.76 -10.71 11.83
N PHE A 94 -3.18 -11.82 12.29
CA PHE A 94 -2.18 -12.56 11.53
C PHE A 94 -2.76 -13.01 10.19
N THR A 95 -3.97 -13.58 10.22
CA THR A 95 -4.70 -14.06 9.04
C THR A 95 -4.96 -12.94 8.03
N VAL A 96 -5.48 -11.79 8.49
CA VAL A 96 -5.77 -10.64 7.63
C VAL A 96 -4.48 -10.05 7.06
N PHE A 97 -3.42 -9.96 7.87
CA PHE A 97 -2.14 -9.40 7.44
C PHE A 97 -1.50 -10.26 6.33
N VAL A 98 -1.39 -11.57 6.56
CA VAL A 98 -0.84 -12.52 5.58
C VAL A 98 -1.67 -12.53 4.30
N SER A 99 -3.00 -12.53 4.41
CA SER A 99 -3.91 -12.47 3.26
C SER A 99 -3.68 -11.21 2.44
N THR A 100 -3.53 -10.06 3.11
CA THR A 100 -3.29 -8.76 2.45
C THR A 100 -1.98 -8.78 1.66
N VAL A 101 -0.90 -9.29 2.26
CA VAL A 101 0.39 -9.41 1.57
C VAL A 101 0.28 -10.28 0.31
N ILE A 102 -0.42 -11.43 0.41
CA ILE A 102 -0.63 -12.33 -0.73
C ILE A 102 -1.44 -11.63 -1.83
N ILE A 103 -2.56 -11.00 -1.47
CA ILE A 103 -3.45 -10.30 -2.41
C ILE A 103 -2.68 -9.21 -3.15
N PHE A 104 -2.00 -8.33 -2.42
CA PHE A 104 -1.25 -7.22 -3.04
C PHE A 104 -0.12 -7.72 -3.93
N THR A 105 0.57 -8.79 -3.54
CA THR A 105 1.62 -9.41 -4.37
C THR A 105 1.03 -9.96 -5.67
N LEU A 106 -0.08 -10.70 -5.60
CA LEU A 106 -0.77 -11.24 -6.78
C LEU A 106 -1.27 -10.13 -7.70
N LEU A 107 -1.87 -9.08 -7.14
CA LEU A 107 -2.38 -7.94 -7.89
C LEU A 107 -1.25 -7.13 -8.54
N ALA A 108 -0.13 -6.93 -7.85
CA ALA A 108 1.02 -6.27 -8.43
C ALA A 108 1.57 -7.06 -9.63
N VAL A 109 1.74 -8.39 -9.49
CA VAL A 109 2.19 -9.24 -10.61
C VAL A 109 1.20 -9.26 -11.76
N ALA A 110 -0.10 -9.32 -11.47
CA ALA A 110 -1.12 -9.32 -12.49
C ALA A 110 -1.23 -7.96 -13.19
N GLY A 111 -1.24 -6.86 -12.45
CA GLY A 111 -1.28 -5.50 -12.98
C GLY A 111 -0.15 -5.21 -13.96
N MET A 112 1.06 -5.74 -13.72
CA MET A 112 2.18 -5.62 -14.65
C MET A 112 2.03 -6.42 -15.95
N LYS A 113 1.23 -7.49 -15.94
CA LYS A 113 1.07 -8.42 -17.07
C LYS A 113 -0.13 -8.11 -17.95
N ILE A 114 -1.09 -7.32 -17.47
CA ILE A 114 -2.31 -7.03 -18.23
C ILE A 114 -1.94 -6.15 -19.44
N PRO A 115 -2.14 -6.63 -20.68
CA PRO A 115 -1.84 -5.87 -21.87
C PRO A 115 -3.01 -4.92 -22.18
N GLY A 116 -2.77 -3.62 -22.12
CA GLY A 116 -3.77 -2.60 -22.45
C GLY A 116 -4.24 -1.80 -21.25
N ASP A 117 -4.79 -0.63 -21.53
CA ASP A 117 -5.37 0.23 -20.51
C ASP A 117 -6.58 -0.48 -19.90
N ILE A 118 -6.49 -0.85 -18.63
CA ILE A 118 -7.58 -1.53 -17.94
C ILE A 118 -8.65 -0.49 -17.69
N THR A 119 -9.86 -0.70 -18.21
CA THR A 119 -10.99 0.15 -17.82
C THR A 119 -11.18 0.09 -16.31
N GLU A 120 -11.61 1.20 -15.70
CA GLU A 120 -11.81 1.28 -14.24
C GLU A 120 -12.65 0.09 -13.72
N MET A 121 -13.71 -0.30 -14.44
CA MET A 121 -14.51 -1.49 -14.15
C MET A 121 -13.72 -2.82 -14.21
N GLY A 122 -12.83 -3.00 -15.17
CA GLY A 122 -12.00 -4.20 -15.29
C GLY A 122 -11.05 -4.37 -14.10
N SER A 123 -10.48 -3.26 -13.62
CA SER A 123 -9.62 -3.27 -12.43
C SER A 123 -10.39 -3.64 -11.16
N ILE A 124 -11.63 -3.15 -11.04
CA ILE A 124 -12.53 -3.45 -9.91
C ILE A 124 -12.86 -4.95 -9.88
N ILE A 125 -13.35 -5.48 -11.00
CA ILE A 125 -13.79 -6.88 -11.09
C ILE A 125 -12.61 -7.82 -10.81
N PHE A 126 -11.43 -7.53 -11.36
CA PHE A 126 -10.23 -8.34 -11.15
C PHE A 126 -9.80 -8.35 -9.68
N ALA A 127 -9.72 -7.19 -9.03
CA ALA A 127 -9.37 -7.08 -7.64
C ALA A 127 -10.36 -7.80 -6.72
N VAL A 128 -11.66 -7.66 -6.98
CA VAL A 128 -12.72 -8.36 -6.24
C VAL A 128 -12.52 -9.87 -6.28
N VAL A 129 -12.28 -10.42 -7.47
CA VAL A 129 -12.09 -11.87 -7.65
C VAL A 129 -10.88 -12.38 -6.88
N VAL A 130 -9.74 -11.68 -6.95
CA VAL A 130 -8.52 -12.08 -6.23
C VAL A 130 -8.74 -12.06 -4.72
N VAL A 131 -9.37 -11.00 -4.20
CA VAL A 131 -9.66 -10.88 -2.76
C VAL A 131 -10.55 -12.03 -2.30
N VAL A 132 -11.64 -12.30 -3.02
CA VAL A 132 -12.56 -13.40 -2.68
C VAL A 132 -11.82 -14.73 -2.66
N ILE A 133 -11.02 -15.04 -3.68
CA ILE A 133 -10.27 -16.31 -3.76
C ILE A 133 -9.30 -16.46 -2.58
N VAL A 134 -8.52 -15.43 -2.27
CA VAL A 134 -7.52 -15.51 -1.19
C VAL A 134 -8.19 -15.61 0.17
N PHE A 135 -9.19 -14.78 0.45
CA PHE A 135 -9.93 -14.87 1.71
C PHE A 135 -10.61 -16.24 1.85
N SER A 136 -11.28 -16.74 0.80
CA SER A 136 -11.87 -18.08 0.83
C SER A 136 -10.84 -19.18 1.08
N PHE A 137 -9.65 -19.09 0.50
CA PHE A 137 -8.59 -20.07 0.72
C PHE A 137 -8.05 -20.02 2.16
N VAL A 138 -7.77 -18.81 2.67
CA VAL A 138 -7.19 -18.63 4.00
C VAL A 138 -8.18 -19.05 5.10
N PHE A 139 -9.48 -18.81 4.94
CA PHE A 139 -10.50 -19.22 5.92
C PHE A 139 -10.70 -20.73 6.06
N VAL A 140 -10.29 -21.52 5.07
CA VAL A 140 -10.28 -22.98 5.22
C VAL A 140 -9.30 -23.39 6.33
N PHE A 141 -8.23 -22.63 6.56
CA PHE A 141 -7.20 -22.94 7.54
C PHE A 141 -7.38 -22.18 8.87
N PHE A 142 -7.92 -20.96 8.82
CA PHE A 142 -8.08 -20.08 9.98
C PHE A 142 -9.55 -19.66 10.15
N PRO A 143 -10.38 -20.48 10.84
CA PRO A 143 -11.76 -20.12 11.10
C PRO A 143 -11.82 -18.92 12.05
N VAL A 144 -12.55 -17.89 11.66
CA VAL A 144 -12.73 -16.66 12.44
C VAL A 144 -14.13 -16.65 13.05
N GLU A 145 -14.23 -16.45 14.36
CA GLU A 145 -15.52 -16.45 15.07
C GLU A 145 -16.35 -15.18 14.83
N ASN A 146 -15.70 -14.03 14.61
CA ASN A 146 -16.38 -12.75 14.41
C ASN A 146 -16.55 -12.39 12.93
N THR A 147 -17.63 -12.91 12.33
CA THR A 147 -17.99 -12.69 10.92
C THR A 147 -18.16 -11.21 10.55
N PHE A 148 -18.58 -10.35 11.49
CA PHE A 148 -18.79 -8.93 11.22
C PHE A 148 -17.45 -8.17 11.02
N LEU A 149 -16.51 -8.34 11.96
CA LEU A 149 -15.16 -7.77 11.85
C LEU A 149 -14.44 -8.27 10.60
N LEU A 150 -14.67 -9.54 10.26
CA LEU A 150 -14.13 -10.18 9.08
C LEU A 150 -14.61 -9.52 7.79
N PHE A 151 -15.92 -9.33 7.68
CA PHE A 151 -16.54 -8.68 6.53
C PHE A 151 -16.01 -7.26 6.36
N LEU A 152 -15.89 -6.51 7.47
CA LEU A 152 -15.33 -5.17 7.46
C LEU A 152 -13.88 -5.16 6.97
N ALA A 153 -13.04 -6.07 7.47
CA ALA A 153 -11.65 -6.22 7.04
C ALA A 153 -11.55 -6.59 5.55
N ALA A 154 -12.37 -7.53 5.08
CA ALA A 154 -12.43 -7.93 3.68
C ALA A 154 -12.84 -6.77 2.77
N MET A 155 -13.83 -5.96 3.16
CA MET A 155 -14.25 -4.76 2.41
C MET A 155 -13.13 -3.73 2.33
N LEU A 156 -12.40 -3.49 3.42
CA LEU A 156 -11.24 -2.61 3.40
C LEU A 156 -10.16 -3.13 2.44
N VAL A 157 -9.77 -4.39 2.57
CA VAL A 157 -8.76 -5.00 1.68
C VAL A 157 -9.19 -4.98 0.22
N LEU A 158 -10.48 -5.18 -0.05
CA LEU A 158 -11.05 -5.09 -1.39
C LEU A 158 -10.90 -3.69 -1.97
N PHE A 159 -11.30 -2.66 -1.22
CA PHE A 159 -11.17 -1.27 -1.64
C PHE A 159 -9.71 -0.94 -1.98
N PHE A 160 -8.77 -1.41 -1.17
CA PHE A 160 -7.36 -1.25 -1.41
C PHE A 160 -6.80 -1.99 -2.62
N ALA A 161 -7.24 -3.23 -2.80
CA ALA A 161 -6.87 -4.08 -3.91
C ALA A 161 -7.24 -3.42 -5.24
N VAL A 162 -8.47 -2.90 -5.33
CA VAL A 162 -8.97 -2.16 -6.50
C VAL A 162 -8.06 -0.97 -6.78
N TYR A 163 -7.79 -0.15 -5.77
CA TYR A 163 -6.99 1.06 -5.94
C TYR A 163 -5.56 0.76 -6.38
N THR A 164 -4.95 -0.28 -5.81
CA THR A 164 -3.60 -0.73 -6.16
C THR A 164 -3.49 -1.07 -7.64
N VAL A 165 -4.44 -1.85 -8.18
CA VAL A 165 -4.46 -2.20 -9.61
C VAL A 165 -4.60 -0.95 -10.48
N PHE A 166 -5.47 -0.03 -10.09
CA PHE A 166 -5.69 1.23 -10.80
C PHE A 166 -4.43 2.10 -10.86
N GLU A 167 -3.70 2.24 -9.76
CA GLU A 167 -2.45 3.00 -9.73
C GLU A 167 -1.32 2.36 -10.55
N PHE A 168 -1.18 1.03 -10.48
CA PHE A 168 -0.22 0.31 -11.33
C PHE A 168 -0.53 0.52 -12.82
N ASN A 169 -1.81 0.51 -13.20
CA ASN A 169 -2.23 0.82 -14.56
C ASN A 169 -1.83 2.26 -14.94
N MET A 170 -2.12 3.25 -14.08
CA MET A 170 -1.74 4.65 -14.35
C MET A 170 -0.23 4.84 -14.53
N ILE A 171 0.61 4.16 -13.76
CA ILE A 171 2.09 4.29 -13.88
C ILE A 171 2.61 3.70 -15.19
N CYS A 172 1.98 2.64 -15.68
CA CYS A 172 2.34 2.01 -16.95
C CYS A 172 2.09 2.93 -18.16
N TYR A 173 1.06 3.79 -18.08
CA TYR A 173 0.58 4.60 -19.19
C TYR A 173 0.93 6.10 -19.09
N ASN A 174 1.20 6.62 -17.89
CA ASN A 174 1.60 8.02 -17.71
C ASN A 174 3.12 8.20 -17.83
N TYR A 175 3.54 9.28 -18.50
CA TYR A 175 4.95 9.64 -18.62
C TYR A 175 5.50 10.13 -17.27
N VAL A 176 6.59 9.52 -16.81
CA VAL A 176 7.31 9.91 -15.58
C VAL A 176 8.71 10.34 -15.96
N ARG A 177 9.13 11.53 -15.51
CA ARG A 177 10.49 12.05 -15.74
C ARG A 177 11.49 11.25 -14.91
N ASP A 178 12.71 11.12 -15.40
CA ASP A 178 13.78 10.37 -14.73
C ASP A 178 14.03 10.87 -13.29
N ASP A 179 13.99 12.20 -13.10
CA ASP A 179 14.19 12.84 -11.79
C ASP A 179 13.04 12.58 -10.79
N ASP A 180 11.85 12.21 -11.28
CA ASP A 180 10.64 12.05 -10.46
C ASP A 180 10.37 10.58 -10.11
N VAL A 181 11.21 9.65 -10.59
CA VAL A 181 11.00 8.20 -10.42
C VAL A 181 10.84 7.81 -8.95
N ILE A 182 11.72 8.29 -8.07
CA ILE A 182 11.70 7.94 -6.64
C ILE A 182 10.46 8.53 -5.95
N TYR A 183 10.09 9.76 -6.30
CA TYR A 183 8.89 10.40 -5.76
C TYR A 183 7.60 9.68 -6.20
N VAL A 184 7.48 9.34 -7.48
CA VAL A 184 6.34 8.56 -8.00
C VAL A 184 6.29 7.17 -7.36
N THR A 185 7.46 6.57 -7.12
CA THR A 185 7.55 5.29 -6.40
C THR A 185 7.03 5.43 -4.96
N LEU A 186 7.43 6.48 -4.24
CA LEU A 186 6.93 6.71 -2.88
C LEU A 186 5.44 7.02 -2.88
N TYR A 187 4.94 7.74 -3.89
CA TYR A 187 3.51 8.00 -4.08
C TYR A 187 2.72 6.69 -4.21
N LEU A 188 3.21 5.75 -5.03
CA LEU A 188 2.64 4.41 -5.16
C LEU A 188 2.75 3.60 -3.85
N PHE A 189 3.85 3.75 -3.11
CA PHE A 189 4.02 3.09 -1.81
C PHE A 189 3.03 3.63 -0.76
N LEU A 190 2.75 4.93 -0.76
CA LEU A 190 1.80 5.59 0.13
C LEU A 190 0.39 5.71 -0.47
N SER A 191 0.06 4.85 -1.43
CA SER A 191 -1.21 4.86 -2.17
C SER A 191 -2.44 5.07 -1.30
N PHE A 192 -2.53 4.34 -0.18
CA PHE A 192 -3.63 4.50 0.78
C PHE A 192 -3.80 5.94 1.27
N PHE A 193 -2.72 6.50 1.81
CA PHE A 193 -2.74 7.83 2.40
C PHE A 193 -2.99 8.89 1.33
N ASN A 194 -2.47 8.66 0.11
CA ASN A 194 -2.71 9.52 -1.04
C ASN A 194 -4.17 9.48 -1.50
N LEU A 195 -4.81 8.32 -1.51
CA LEU A 195 -6.24 8.21 -1.80
C LEU A 195 -7.07 9.02 -0.80
N ILE A 196 -6.80 8.92 0.50
CA ILE A 196 -7.51 9.71 1.52
C ILE A 196 -7.30 11.21 1.27
N ALA A 197 -6.05 11.64 1.05
CA ALA A 197 -5.73 13.04 0.81
C ALA A 197 -6.44 13.57 -0.45
N ASN A 198 -6.49 12.78 -1.53
CA ASN A 198 -7.20 13.14 -2.76
C ASN A 198 -8.71 13.22 -2.55
N LEU A 199 -9.32 12.28 -1.81
CA LEU A 199 -10.75 12.33 -1.48
C LEU A 199 -11.10 13.57 -0.64
N LEU A 200 -10.26 13.91 0.35
CA LEU A 200 -10.42 15.13 1.14
C LEU A 200 -10.32 16.39 0.28
N GLU A 201 -9.43 16.41 -0.71
CA GLU A 201 -9.30 17.52 -1.65
C GLU A 201 -10.55 17.67 -2.54
N VAL A 202 -11.10 16.56 -3.03
CA VAL A 202 -12.35 16.56 -3.83
C VAL A 202 -13.53 17.06 -2.98
N VAL A 203 -13.67 16.59 -1.74
CA VAL A 203 -14.71 17.06 -0.81
C VAL A 203 -14.54 18.54 -0.50
N ARG A 204 -13.31 19.05 -0.33
CA ARG A 204 -13.04 20.47 -0.09
C ARG A 204 -13.37 21.36 -1.30
N ARG A 205 -13.21 20.85 -2.53
CA ARG A 205 -13.44 21.61 -3.77
C ARG A 205 -14.91 21.70 -4.15
N ASN A 206 -15.78 20.88 -3.55
CA ASN A 206 -17.24 20.92 -3.68
C ASN A 206 -17.88 21.64 -2.49
#